data_AF-A0A351KZ27-F1
#
_entry.id   AF-A0A351KZ27-F1
#
_cell.length_a   1.000
_cell.length_b   1.000
_cell.length_c   1.000
_cell.angle_alpha   90.00
_cell.angle_beta   90.00
_cell.angle_gamma   90.00
#
_symmetry.space_group_name_H-M   'P 1'
#
loop_
_entity.id
_entity.type
_entity.pdbx_description
1 polymer ?
#
loop_
_entity_poly.entity_id
_entity_poly.type
_entity_poly.pdbx_seq_one_letter_code
_entity_poly.pdbx_strand_id
1 'polypeptide(L)' 'QDANVWSRRLTQTDRIVYLVSEDRIEFLQARYHYSDR' A
#
# COMPACT_ATOMS: atom_id res chain seq x y z
N GLN A 1 -12.34 16.82 -2.25
CA GLN A 1 -11.95 15.80 -1.25
C GLN A 1 -10.63 15.25 -1.72
N ASP A 2 -9.55 15.72 -1.13
CA ASP A 2 -8.22 15.28 -1.51
C ASP A 2 -8.06 13.81 -1.11
N ALA A 3 -7.80 12.97 -2.10
CA ALA A 3 -7.61 11.55 -1.88
C ALA A 3 -6.28 11.33 -1.16
N ASN A 4 -6.31 11.11 0.16
CA ASN A 4 -5.11 10.80 0.98
C ASN A 4 -4.62 9.35 0.80
N VAL A 5 -4.76 8.79 -0.40
CA VAL A 5 -4.31 7.45 -0.74
C VAL A 5 -2.90 7.53 -1.32
N TRP A 6 -2.00 6.75 -0.72
CA TRP A 6 -0.58 6.74 -1.05
C TRP A 6 -0.14 5.36 -1.52
N SER A 7 0.85 5.35 -2.41
CA SER A 7 1.56 4.13 -2.81
C SER A 7 3.06 4.28 -2.58
N ARG A 8 3.69 3.25 -2.01
CA ARG A 8 5.15 3.19 -1.84
C ARG A 8 5.70 1.88 -2.40
N ARG A 9 6.88 1.96 -3.03
CA ARG A 9 7.63 0.79 -3.50
C ARG A 9 8.33 0.11 -2.33
N LEU A 10 8.04 -1.18 -2.13
CA LEU A 10 8.80 -2.01 -1.18
C LEU A 10 9.94 -2.74 -1.90
N THR A 11 9.64 -3.25 -3.10
CA THR A 11 10.61 -3.84 -4.04
C THR A 11 10.46 -3.19 -5.42
N GLN A 12 11.18 -3.68 -6.43
CA GLN A 12 10.99 -3.20 -7.81
C GLN A 12 9.55 -3.42 -8.28
N THR A 13 8.93 -4.54 -7.89
CA THR A 13 7.58 -4.95 -8.31
C THR A 13 6.51 -4.61 -7.28
N ASP A 14 6.82 -4.74 -6.00
CA ASP A 14 5.79 -4.71 -4.96
C ASP A 14 5.48 -3.29 -4.52
N ARG A 15 4.19 -3.05 -4.29
CA ARG A 15 3.66 -1.78 -3.80
C ARG A 15 2.83 -2.03 -2.57
N ILE A 16 3.03 -1.19 -1.58
CA ILE A 16 2.08 -1.00 -0.50
C ILE A 16 1.18 0.18 -0.82
N VAL A 17 -0.11 0.02 -0.58
CA VAL A 17 -1.12 1.07 -0.73
C VAL A 17 -1.75 1.30 0.63
N TYR A 18 -1.81 2.57 1.05
CA TYR A 18 -2.32 2.95 2.36
C TYR A 18 -3.00 4.31 2.31
N LEU A 19 -3.92 4.52 3.24
CA LEU A 19 -4.58 5.80 3.50
C LEU A 19 -3.94 6.45 4.73
N VAL A 20 -3.73 7.76 4.68
CA VAL A 20 -3.34 8.55 5.86
C VAL A 20 -4.55 9.35 6.35
N SER A 21 -4.94 9.13 7.60
CA SER A 21 -5.81 10.02 8.35
C SER A 21 -5.00 10.75 9.44
N GLU A 22 -5.65 11.66 10.14
CA GLU A 22 -5.02 12.48 11.18
C GLU A 22 -4.41 11.65 12.32
N ASP A 23 -5.04 10.53 12.66
CA ASP A 23 -4.75 9.70 13.84
C ASP A 23 -4.23 8.29 13.53
N ARG A 24 -4.29 7.85 12.27
CA ARG A 24 -3.92 6.49 11.88
C ARG A 24 -3.51 6.35 10.42
N ILE A 25 -2.91 5.21 10.12
CA ILE A 25 -2.57 4.77 8.76
C ILE A 25 -3.31 3.46 8.51
N GLU A 26 -4.09 3.41 7.43
CA GLU A 26 -4.85 2.21 7.06
C GLU A 26 -4.20 1.53 5.85
N PHE A 27 -3.77 0.28 6.01
CA PHE A 27 -3.21 -0.50 4.91
C PHE A 27 -4.33 -1.11 4.06
N LEU A 28 -4.43 -0.65 2.81
CA LEU A 28 -5.46 -1.09 1.88
C LEU A 28 -4.99 -2.30 1.06
N GLN A 29 -3.70 -2.33 0.72
CA GLN A 29 -3.08 -3.44 0.00
C GLN A 29 -1.60 -3.57 0.32
N ALA A 30 -1.16 -4.77 0.65
CA ALA A 30 0.25 -5.13 0.73
C ALA A 30 0.43 -6.48 0.00
N ARG A 31 0.42 -6.43 -1.34
CA ARG A 31 0.55 -7.63 -2.16
C ARG A 31 2.03 -7.98 -2.31
N TYR A 32 2.42 -9.09 -1.71
CA TYR A 32 3.44 -9.99 -2.24
C TYR A 32 2.68 -11.11 -2.96
N HIS A 33 2.96 -11.34 -4.25
CA HIS A 33 2.33 -12.41 -5.04
C HIS A 33 3.28 -13.60 -5.18
N TYR A 34 2.71 -14.79 -5.06
CA TYR A 34 3.29 -16.13 -5.03
C TYR A 34 4.61 -16.34 -5.80
N SER A 35 5.59 -16.90 -5.10
CA SER A 35 6.30 -18.09 -5.60
C SER A 35 5.66 -19.28 -4.88
N ASP A 36 5.16 -20.34 -5.48
CA ASP A 36 5.15 -20.81 -6.85
C ASP A 36 4.04 -21.88 -6.87
N ARG A 37 3.20 -21.84 -7.90
CA ARG A 37 2.64 -23.05 -8.49
C ARG A 37 2.67 -22.86 -9.98
#